data_AF-A0A6G3XIG5-F1
#
_entry.id   AF-A0A6G3XIG5-F1
#
_cell.length_a   1.000
_cell.length_b   1.000
_cell.length_c   1.000
_cell.angle_alpha   90.00
_cell.angle_beta   90.00
_cell.angle_gamma   90.00
#
_symmetry.space_group_name_H-M   'P 1'
#
loop_
_entity.id
_entity.type
_entity.pdbx_description
1 polymer ?
#
loop_
_entity_poly.entity_id
_entity_poly.type
_entity_poly.pdbx_seq_one_letter_code
_entity_poly.pdbx_strand_id
1 'polypeptide(L)'
;DVVANGEGEFTFRDLLLAVLDEKSPHDLARVPGISFRDEGGAVHTTAEAPRIDDLDMIPSPFLTGAIPLLDHRGRFPYDVALMETNRGCPYKCSFCYWGGAVGQRMRDFSRERLRAELDLFGYHRIPTVVLCDSNFGMRQPDAEFVEDLVRTREKYGFPRSLETSWAKNKSKTFHNIIRRMKAEGFQSSFTVALQTLDDTALRDMGRSNMRLNEWKELAAWLAAEG
;
A
#
# COMPACT_ATOMS: atom_id res chain seq x y z
N ASP A 1 14.44 -21.00 12.97
CA ASP A 1 13.54 -20.06 12.28
C ASP A 1 13.01 -19.01 13.22
N VAL A 2 12.88 -17.78 12.70
CA VAL A 2 12.33 -16.62 13.41
C VAL A 2 11.28 -15.98 12.51
N VAL A 3 10.15 -15.59 13.08
CA VAL A 3 9.07 -14.84 12.41
C VAL A 3 9.15 -13.40 12.89
N ALA A 4 9.22 -12.44 11.96
CA ALA A 4 9.01 -11.03 12.27
C ALA A 4 7.50 -10.73 12.25
N ASN A 5 6.98 -10.24 13.36
CA ASN A 5 5.57 -9.93 13.54
C ASN A 5 5.30 -8.45 13.18
N GLY A 6 4.30 -8.20 12.34
CA GLY A 6 3.88 -6.85 11.98
C GLY A 6 4.75 -6.19 10.90
N GLU A 7 5.19 -4.95 11.14
CA GLU A 7 6.09 -4.22 10.22
C GLU A 7 7.52 -4.75 10.38
N GLY A 8 8.09 -5.23 9.27
CA GLY A 8 9.28 -6.06 9.29
C GLY A 8 10.60 -5.30 9.18
N GLU A 9 10.61 -4.05 8.72
CA GLU A 9 11.84 -3.37 8.30
C GLU A 9 12.84 -3.18 9.45
N PHE A 10 12.40 -2.59 10.56
CA PHE A 10 13.27 -2.42 11.73
C PHE A 10 13.43 -3.70 12.54
N THR A 11 12.38 -4.50 12.65
CA THR A 11 12.43 -5.81 13.32
C THR A 11 13.47 -6.72 12.66
N PHE A 12 13.50 -6.78 11.33
CA PHE A 12 14.46 -7.57 10.58
C PHE A 12 15.88 -6.98 10.68
N ARG A 13 16.03 -5.64 10.63
CA ARG A 13 17.32 -4.99 10.90
C ARG A 13 17.87 -5.38 12.27
N ASP A 14 17.05 -5.26 13.31
CA ASP A 14 17.47 -5.53 14.69
C ASP A 14 17.75 -7.02 14.91
N LEU A 15 16.98 -7.90 14.27
CA LEU A 15 17.27 -9.34 14.21
C LEU A 15 18.64 -9.61 13.54
N LEU A 16 18.92 -9.01 12.39
CA LEU A 16 20.19 -9.18 11.70
C LEU A 16 21.37 -8.68 12.54
N LEU A 17 21.24 -7.52 13.16
CA LEU A 17 22.27 -6.97 14.06
C LEU A 17 22.50 -7.90 15.26
N ALA A 18 21.44 -8.43 15.87
CA ALA A 18 21.56 -9.38 16.96
C ALA A 18 22.30 -10.67 16.55
N VAL A 19 22.03 -11.17 15.34
CA VAL A 19 22.72 -12.36 14.79
C VAL A 19 24.18 -12.07 14.47
N LEU A 20 24.49 -10.91 13.89
CA LEU A 20 25.84 -10.51 13.49
C LEU A 20 26.75 -10.19 14.68
N ASP A 21 26.20 -9.72 15.79
CA ASP A 21 26.95 -9.36 17.00
C ASP A 21 27.46 -10.59 17.80
N GLU A 22 27.21 -11.83 17.33
CA GLU A 22 27.59 -13.12 17.95
C GLU A 22 27.17 -13.30 19.42
N LYS A 23 26.28 -12.47 19.93
CA LYS A 23 25.74 -12.63 21.29
C LYS A 23 24.62 -13.66 21.19
N SER A 24 24.90 -14.88 21.68
CA SER A 24 24.03 -16.03 22.00
C SER A 24 22.54 -16.00 21.53
N PRO A 25 21.93 -17.14 21.15
CA PRO A 25 20.48 -17.26 20.91
C PRO A 25 19.57 -16.64 22.00
N HIS A 26 20.07 -16.47 23.22
CA HIS A 26 19.40 -15.76 24.32
C HIS A 26 19.24 -14.24 24.13
N ASP A 27 19.89 -13.62 23.15
CA ASP A 27 19.72 -12.19 22.80
C ASP A 27 18.55 -11.93 21.84
N LEU A 28 18.00 -12.96 21.18
CA LEU A 28 16.78 -12.82 20.38
C LEU A 28 15.59 -12.33 21.20
N ALA A 29 15.53 -12.70 22.49
CA ALA A 29 14.49 -12.24 23.41
C ALA A 29 14.46 -10.70 23.59
N ARG A 30 15.52 -9.99 23.19
CA ARG A 30 15.61 -8.52 23.26
C ARG A 30 15.14 -7.82 21.99
N VAL A 31 14.97 -8.55 20.88
CA VAL A 31 14.46 -8.00 19.62
C VAL A 31 12.94 -7.89 19.72
N PRO A 32 12.35 -6.70 19.73
CA PRO A 32 10.89 -6.57 19.78
C PRO A 32 10.24 -7.11 18.49
N GLY A 33 9.05 -7.68 18.61
CA GLY A 33 8.22 -8.06 17.47
C GLY A 33 8.66 -9.34 16.78
N ILE A 34 9.29 -10.30 17.46
CA ILE A 34 9.63 -11.61 16.88
C ILE A 34 8.99 -12.78 17.60
N SER A 35 8.80 -13.87 16.86
CA SER A 35 8.45 -15.18 17.40
C SER A 35 9.44 -16.24 16.92
N PHE A 36 9.94 -17.09 17.82
CA PHE A 36 10.92 -18.12 17.50
C PHE A 36 10.72 -19.37 18.36
N ARG A 37 11.36 -20.48 17.96
CA ARG A 37 11.45 -21.70 18.79
C ARG A 37 12.83 -21.82 19.39
N ASP A 38 12.90 -22.15 20.67
CA ASP A 38 14.17 -22.51 21.32
C ASP A 38 14.61 -23.94 20.96
N GLU A 39 15.78 -24.35 21.46
CA GLU A 39 16.34 -25.69 21.26
C GLU A 39 15.45 -26.79 21.85
N GLY A 40 14.64 -26.47 22.88
CA GLY A 40 13.66 -27.37 23.47
C GLY A 40 12.33 -27.45 22.70
N GLY A 41 12.17 -26.67 21.63
CA GLY A 41 10.97 -26.60 20.81
C GLY A 41 9.87 -25.69 21.35
N ALA A 42 10.08 -24.99 22.48
CA ALA A 42 9.11 -24.05 23.01
C ALA A 42 9.06 -22.78 22.17
N VAL A 43 7.85 -22.27 21.93
CA VAL A 43 7.64 -21.02 21.18
C VAL A 43 7.74 -19.83 22.13
N HIS A 44 8.58 -18.87 21.75
CA HIS A 44 8.76 -17.60 22.43
C HIS A 44 8.29 -16.47 21.53
N THR A 45 7.57 -15.50 22.09
CA THR A 45 7.17 -14.27 21.40
C THR A 45 7.60 -13.08 22.25
N THR A 46 8.36 -12.16 21.67
CA THR A 46 8.88 -10.97 22.37
C THR A 46 7.81 -9.87 22.44
N ALA A 47 8.11 -8.80 23.20
CA ALA A 47 7.24 -7.63 23.26
C ALA A 47 6.97 -7.06 21.86
N GLU A 48 5.77 -6.54 21.61
CA GLU A 48 5.38 -5.98 20.31
C GLU A 48 6.33 -4.85 19.87
N ALA A 49 6.74 -4.87 18.60
CA ALA A 49 7.49 -3.76 18.02
C ALA A 49 6.57 -2.56 17.80
N PRO A 50 7.01 -1.33 18.12
CA PRO A 50 6.23 -0.15 17.82
C PRO A 50 5.99 -0.04 16.31
N ARG A 51 4.79 0.40 15.94
CA ARG A 51 4.45 0.72 14.55
C ARG A 51 5.33 1.88 14.06
N ILE A 52 5.73 1.83 12.80
CA ILE A 52 6.56 2.85 12.16
C ILE A 52 5.70 4.08 11.89
N ASP A 53 5.85 5.13 12.69
CA ASP A 53 5.02 6.32 12.56
C ASP A 53 5.45 7.23 11.40
N ASP A 54 6.76 7.45 11.27
CA ASP A 54 7.36 8.15 10.13
C ASP A 54 7.85 7.14 9.10
N LEU A 55 7.11 7.03 7.99
CA LEU A 55 7.43 6.07 6.93
C LEU A 55 8.67 6.47 6.13
N ASP A 56 9.10 7.74 6.16
CA ASP A 56 10.29 8.18 5.43
C ASP A 56 11.60 7.67 6.04
N MET A 57 11.56 7.17 7.28
CA MET A 57 12.70 6.44 7.86
C MET A 57 13.00 5.13 7.11
N ILE A 58 12.04 4.58 6.38
CA ILE A 58 12.23 3.38 5.57
C ILE A 58 12.84 3.82 4.23
N PRO A 59 14.05 3.37 3.84
CA PRO A 59 14.62 3.76 2.56
C PRO A 59 13.77 3.28 1.38
N SER A 60 13.65 4.11 0.35
CA SER A 60 13.01 3.70 -0.91
C SER A 60 13.87 2.66 -1.63
N PRO A 61 13.36 1.47 -1.96
CA PRO A 61 14.13 0.46 -2.70
C PRO A 61 14.48 0.94 -4.12
N PHE A 62 13.70 1.87 -4.67
CA PHE A 62 13.89 2.44 -5.99
C PHE A 62 14.94 3.56 -5.98
N LEU A 63 14.82 4.53 -5.07
CA LEU A 63 15.74 5.68 -5.02
C LEU A 63 17.13 5.29 -4.50
N THR A 64 17.23 4.27 -3.65
CA THR A 64 18.51 3.75 -3.18
C THR A 64 19.20 2.82 -4.18
N GLY A 65 18.48 2.31 -5.17
CA GLY A 65 18.98 1.27 -6.07
C GLY A 65 19.16 -0.10 -5.40
N ALA A 66 18.56 -0.31 -4.21
CA ALA A 66 18.60 -1.60 -3.52
C ALA A 66 17.97 -2.74 -4.35
N ILE A 67 17.00 -2.40 -5.22
CA ILE A 67 16.44 -3.31 -6.21
C ILE A 67 16.83 -2.81 -7.60
N PRO A 68 17.45 -3.64 -8.45
CA PRO A 68 17.77 -3.24 -9.82
C PRO A 68 16.48 -3.01 -10.60
N LEU A 69 16.25 -1.75 -10.99
CA LEU A 69 15.04 -1.36 -11.72
C LEU A 69 15.09 -1.80 -13.19
N LEU A 70 16.29 -1.93 -13.77
CA LEU A 70 16.48 -2.21 -15.19
C LEU A 70 17.20 -3.53 -15.41
N ASP A 71 16.88 -4.18 -16.53
CA ASP A 71 17.64 -5.32 -17.05
C ASP A 71 19.02 -4.88 -17.58
N HIS A 72 19.83 -5.86 -17.99
CA HIS A 72 21.15 -5.65 -18.61
C HIS A 72 21.12 -4.83 -19.91
N ARG A 73 19.93 -4.54 -20.47
CA ARG A 73 19.73 -3.72 -21.68
C ARG A 73 19.19 -2.33 -21.34
N GLY A 74 19.13 -1.97 -20.06
CA GLY A 74 18.64 -0.67 -19.59
C GLY A 74 17.12 -0.52 -19.72
N ARG A 75 16.35 -1.62 -19.72
CA ARG A 75 14.89 -1.58 -19.84
C ARG A 75 14.23 -2.09 -18.58
N PHE A 76 13.10 -1.50 -18.22
CA PHE A 76 12.25 -2.02 -17.15
C PHE A 76 11.71 -3.40 -17.57
N PRO A 77 12.01 -4.49 -16.83
CA PRO A 77 11.72 -5.85 -17.28
C PRO A 77 10.31 -6.34 -16.93
N TYR A 78 9.49 -5.51 -16.28
CA TYR A 78 8.16 -5.87 -15.80
C TYR A 78 7.06 -5.01 -16.44
N ASP A 79 5.81 -5.44 -16.31
CA ASP A 79 4.65 -4.68 -16.78
C ASP A 79 4.18 -3.63 -15.76
N VAL A 80 4.58 -3.77 -14.49
CA VAL A 80 4.13 -2.90 -13.40
C VAL A 80 5.24 -2.62 -12.41
N ALA A 81 5.28 -1.40 -11.87
CA ALA A 81 6.02 -1.09 -10.65
C ALA A 81 5.06 -1.01 -9.46
N LEU A 82 5.41 -1.66 -8.36
CA LEU A 82 4.64 -1.61 -7.12
C LEU A 82 5.09 -0.40 -6.30
N MET A 83 4.15 0.39 -5.81
CA MET A 83 4.43 1.58 -5.00
C MET A 83 3.48 1.62 -3.81
N GLU A 84 3.97 2.01 -2.64
CA GLU A 84 3.14 2.20 -1.45
C GLU A 84 3.13 3.69 -1.14
N THR A 85 1.95 4.30 -1.04
CA THR A 85 1.82 5.73 -0.69
C THR A 85 1.54 5.94 0.79
N ASN A 86 0.94 4.93 1.44
CA ASN A 86 0.56 4.99 2.83
C ASN A 86 0.41 3.58 3.46
N ARG A 87 0.42 3.53 4.79
CA ARG A 87 0.13 2.34 5.59
C ARG A 87 -1.05 2.54 6.52
N GLY A 88 -1.95 1.56 6.51
CA GLY A 88 -3.10 1.48 7.40
C GLY A 88 -4.42 1.39 6.64
N CYS A 89 -5.51 1.25 7.39
CA CYS A 89 -6.87 1.32 6.87
C CYS A 89 -7.81 1.74 8.01
N PRO A 90 -8.60 2.83 7.89
CA PRO A 90 -9.47 3.27 8.97
C PRO A 90 -10.70 2.36 9.15
N TYR A 91 -10.95 1.44 8.21
CA TYR A 91 -12.10 0.55 8.27
C TYR A 91 -11.89 -0.62 9.24
N LYS A 92 -13.00 -1.05 9.83
CA LYS A 92 -13.06 -2.06 10.90
C LYS A 92 -13.64 -3.39 10.43
N CYS A 93 -13.36 -3.77 9.19
CA CYS A 93 -13.91 -5.01 8.62
C CYS A 93 -13.36 -6.21 9.42
N SER A 94 -14.22 -7.04 10.00
CA SER A 94 -13.80 -8.09 10.95
C SER A 94 -12.94 -9.19 10.33
N PHE A 95 -13.07 -9.41 9.03
CA PHE A 95 -12.27 -10.37 8.26
C PHE A 95 -10.91 -9.82 7.78
N CYS A 96 -10.70 -8.50 7.89
CA CYS A 96 -9.60 -7.84 7.20
C CYS A 96 -8.39 -7.63 8.12
N TYR A 97 -7.24 -8.13 7.67
CA TYR A 97 -5.97 -7.95 8.38
C TYR A 97 -5.47 -6.50 8.36
N TRP A 98 -5.65 -5.76 7.24
CA TRP A 98 -5.18 -4.37 7.10
C TRP A 98 -5.69 -3.42 8.18
N GLY A 99 -6.99 -3.53 8.50
CA GLY A 99 -7.62 -2.75 9.57
C GLY A 99 -7.52 -3.43 10.94
N GLY A 100 -7.05 -4.68 11.01
CA GLY A 100 -6.99 -5.48 12.23
C GLY A 100 -8.33 -5.57 12.98
N ALA A 101 -9.46 -5.53 12.26
CA ALA A 101 -10.83 -5.41 12.79
C ALA A 101 -11.13 -4.15 13.66
N VAL A 102 -10.14 -3.38 14.08
CA VAL A 102 -10.30 -2.19 14.96
C VAL A 102 -10.10 -0.86 14.24
N GLY A 103 -9.60 -0.91 13.01
CA GLY A 103 -9.14 0.24 12.23
C GLY A 103 -7.74 0.66 12.64
N GLN A 104 -6.94 1.05 11.67
CA GLN A 104 -5.58 1.54 11.88
C GLN A 104 -5.45 3.01 11.48
N ARG A 105 -4.61 3.75 12.20
CA ARG A 105 -4.18 5.09 11.82
C ARG A 105 -3.45 5.00 10.47
N MET A 106 -3.85 5.86 9.55
CA MET A 106 -3.16 6.04 8.27
C MET A 106 -1.88 6.83 8.50
N ARG A 107 -0.77 6.35 7.93
CA ARG A 107 0.54 6.99 7.94
C ARG A 107 1.01 7.09 6.50
N ASP A 108 1.53 8.24 6.10
CA ASP A 108 1.82 8.55 4.71
C ASP A 108 3.34 8.64 4.50
N PHE A 109 3.82 8.16 3.36
CA PHE A 109 5.15 8.57 2.88
C PHE A 109 5.10 10.04 2.47
N SER A 110 6.21 10.77 2.58
CA SER A 110 6.19 12.18 2.16
C SER A 110 5.90 12.31 0.67
N ARG A 111 5.16 13.37 0.35
CA ARG A 111 4.91 13.75 -1.04
C ARG A 111 6.21 13.98 -1.82
N GLU A 112 7.26 14.49 -1.17
CA GLU A 112 8.58 14.67 -1.79
C GLU A 112 9.16 13.34 -2.28
N ARG A 113 9.19 12.32 -1.41
CA ARG A 113 9.63 10.97 -1.79
C ARG A 113 8.78 10.40 -2.92
N LEU A 114 7.45 10.46 -2.80
CA LEU A 114 6.54 9.90 -3.81
C LEU A 114 6.79 10.56 -5.18
N ARG A 115 7.04 11.87 -5.22
CA ARG A 115 7.40 12.58 -6.45
C ARG A 115 8.73 12.11 -7.04
N ALA A 116 9.74 11.88 -6.21
CA ALA A 116 11.04 11.40 -6.67
C ALA A 116 10.92 9.98 -7.26
N GLU A 117 10.14 9.09 -6.63
CA GLU A 117 9.86 7.75 -7.16
C GLU A 117 9.09 7.82 -8.49
N LEU A 118 8.06 8.68 -8.59
CA LEU A 118 7.34 8.90 -9.84
C LEU A 118 8.25 9.45 -10.94
N ASP A 119 9.09 10.45 -10.65
CA ASP A 119 10.05 11.01 -11.62
C ASP A 119 10.99 9.92 -12.15
N LEU A 120 11.46 9.01 -11.28
CA LEU A 120 12.28 7.86 -11.66
C LEU A 120 11.49 6.88 -12.56
N PHE A 121 10.25 6.58 -12.21
CA PHE A 121 9.38 5.69 -13.00
C PHE A 121 9.06 6.28 -14.38
N GLY A 122 8.78 7.58 -14.45
CA GLY A 122 8.56 8.30 -15.70
C GLY A 122 9.81 8.29 -16.58
N TYR A 123 10.98 8.62 -16.01
CA TYR A 123 12.26 8.59 -16.72
C TYR A 123 12.57 7.22 -17.33
N HIS A 124 12.33 6.15 -16.57
CA HIS A 124 12.52 4.77 -17.04
C HIS A 124 11.35 4.20 -17.85
N ARG A 125 10.36 5.03 -18.18
CA ARG A 125 9.20 4.70 -19.02
C ARG A 125 8.41 3.49 -18.49
N ILE A 126 8.25 3.41 -17.19
CA ILE A 126 7.45 2.37 -16.56
C ILE A 126 5.98 2.55 -17.00
N PRO A 127 5.34 1.52 -17.59
CA PRO A 127 4.01 1.67 -18.17
C PRO A 127 2.92 1.88 -17.13
N THR A 128 2.97 1.12 -16.03
CA THR A 128 1.89 1.05 -15.03
C THR A 128 2.49 1.14 -13.63
N VAL A 129 1.86 1.97 -12.79
CA VAL A 129 2.11 1.97 -11.35
C VAL A 129 0.95 1.25 -10.66
N VAL A 130 1.26 0.29 -9.79
CA VAL A 130 0.27 -0.40 -8.95
C VAL A 130 0.48 0.05 -7.52
N LEU A 131 -0.55 0.62 -6.89
CA LEU A 131 -0.49 1.00 -5.49
C LEU A 131 -0.78 -0.21 -4.58
N CYS A 132 0.11 -0.45 -3.63
CA CYS A 132 -0.03 -1.48 -2.61
C CYS A 132 -0.88 -1.01 -1.40
N ASP A 133 -1.50 0.15 -1.50
CA ASP A 133 -2.33 0.73 -0.46
C ASP A 133 -3.60 -0.10 -0.21
N SER A 134 -4.11 -0.04 1.03
CA SER A 134 -5.34 -0.75 1.39
C SER A 134 -6.59 -0.18 0.72
N ASN A 135 -6.64 1.14 0.53
CA ASN A 135 -7.66 1.89 -0.20
C ASN A 135 -7.06 3.19 -0.74
N PHE A 136 -7.47 3.60 -1.94
CA PHE A 136 -7.04 4.83 -2.59
C PHE A 136 -8.22 5.65 -3.13
N GLY A 137 -8.17 6.96 -2.96
CA GLY A 137 -9.19 7.90 -3.44
C GLY A 137 -10.16 8.38 -2.36
N MET A 138 -9.78 8.26 -1.09
CA MET A 138 -10.59 8.70 0.06
C MET A 138 -10.13 10.04 0.63
N ARG A 139 -8.87 10.43 0.41
CA ARG A 139 -8.21 11.51 1.15
C ARG A 139 -7.55 12.53 0.23
N GLN A 140 -7.27 13.72 0.77
CA GLN A 140 -6.58 14.79 0.06
C GLN A 140 -5.19 14.37 -0.49
N PRO A 141 -4.33 13.63 0.25
CA PRO A 141 -3.06 13.14 -0.29
C PRO A 141 -3.22 12.28 -1.55
N ASP A 142 -4.31 11.51 -1.66
CA ASP A 142 -4.57 10.67 -2.83
C ASP A 142 -4.81 11.54 -4.09
N ALA A 143 -5.52 12.67 -3.94
CA ALA A 143 -5.72 13.62 -5.03
C ALA A 143 -4.42 14.34 -5.40
N GLU A 144 -3.60 14.68 -4.41
CA GLU A 144 -2.29 15.29 -4.62
C GLU A 144 -1.31 14.37 -5.34
N PHE A 145 -1.35 13.07 -5.03
CA PHE A 145 -0.60 12.04 -5.73
C PHE A 145 -0.99 11.96 -7.21
N VAL A 146 -2.29 12.03 -7.52
CA VAL A 146 -2.78 12.01 -8.91
C VAL A 146 -2.25 13.22 -9.68
N GLU A 147 -2.22 14.42 -9.09
CA GLU A 147 -1.62 15.58 -9.75
C GLU A 147 -0.12 15.40 -10.02
N ASP A 148 0.60 14.75 -9.10
CA ASP A 148 2.01 14.45 -9.29
C ASP A 148 2.25 13.37 -10.37
N LEU A 149 1.34 12.40 -10.47
CA LEU A 149 1.32 11.38 -11.52
C LEU A 149 1.07 12.01 -12.90
N VAL A 150 0.10 12.92 -13.00
CA VAL A 150 -0.20 13.68 -14.23
C VAL A 150 1.02 14.47 -14.67
N ARG A 151 1.63 15.25 -13.76
CA ARG A 151 2.85 16.02 -14.06
C ARG A 151 3.97 15.13 -14.60
N THR A 152 4.16 13.96 -13.99
CA THR A 152 5.18 12.99 -14.41
C THR A 152 4.92 12.49 -15.83
N ARG A 153 3.65 12.16 -16.14
CA ARG A 153 3.25 11.74 -17.48
C ARG A 153 3.38 12.86 -18.51
N GLU A 154 3.03 14.09 -18.19
CA GLU A 154 3.24 15.24 -19.09
C GLU A 154 4.73 15.39 -19.44
N LYS A 155 5.61 15.17 -18.46
CA LYS A 155 7.06 15.29 -18.62
C LYS A 155 7.69 14.16 -19.43
N TYR A 156 7.27 12.91 -19.22
CA TYR A 156 7.96 11.73 -19.79
C TYR A 156 7.11 10.88 -20.74
N GLY A 157 5.80 11.10 -20.79
CA GLY A 157 4.82 10.22 -21.45
C GLY A 157 4.43 8.98 -20.65
N PHE A 158 4.97 8.81 -19.45
CA PHE A 158 4.80 7.65 -18.56
C PHE A 158 4.70 8.08 -17.08
N PRO A 159 4.04 7.29 -16.21
CA PRO A 159 3.25 6.09 -16.53
C PRO A 159 1.93 6.43 -17.23
N ARG A 160 1.30 5.44 -17.86
CA ARG A 160 0.02 5.58 -18.59
C ARG A 160 -1.15 4.98 -17.83
N SER A 161 -0.87 4.13 -16.86
CA SER A 161 -1.87 3.42 -16.08
C SER A 161 -1.58 3.49 -14.59
N LEU A 162 -2.64 3.56 -13.79
CA LEU A 162 -2.60 3.48 -12.34
C LEU A 162 -3.57 2.39 -11.90
N GLU A 163 -3.06 1.36 -11.24
CA GLU A 163 -3.88 0.30 -10.65
C GLU A 163 -3.84 0.42 -9.14
N THR A 164 -4.96 0.22 -8.47
CA THR A 164 -5.04 0.38 -7.00
C THR A 164 -6.28 -0.29 -6.42
N SER A 165 -6.25 -0.50 -5.10
CA SER A 165 -7.44 -0.82 -4.32
C SER A 165 -8.31 0.43 -4.20
N TRP A 166 -9.26 0.61 -5.12
CA TRP A 166 -10.11 1.79 -5.12
C TRP A 166 -10.99 1.92 -3.87
N ALA A 167 -11.12 3.16 -3.39
CA ALA A 167 -12.08 3.54 -2.38
C ALA A 167 -13.49 3.15 -2.81
N LYS A 168 -14.27 2.66 -1.85
CA LYS A 168 -15.63 2.17 -2.11
C LYS A 168 -16.68 3.25 -1.83
N ASN A 169 -16.26 4.48 -1.57
CA ASN A 169 -17.16 5.56 -1.18
C ASN A 169 -17.41 6.54 -2.34
N LYS A 170 -18.57 7.20 -2.34
CA LYS A 170 -18.93 8.25 -3.31
C LYS A 170 -18.38 9.62 -2.90
N SER A 171 -17.18 9.64 -2.32
CA SER A 171 -16.61 10.91 -1.85
C SER A 171 -16.37 11.85 -3.04
N LYS A 172 -16.49 13.17 -2.81
CA LYS A 172 -16.15 14.16 -3.84
C LYS A 172 -14.72 13.96 -4.33
N THR A 173 -13.81 13.61 -3.41
CA THR A 173 -12.41 13.29 -3.71
C THR A 173 -12.28 12.14 -4.71
N PHE A 174 -12.97 11.01 -4.47
CA PHE A 174 -12.98 9.87 -5.39
C PHE A 174 -13.44 10.28 -6.79
N HIS A 175 -14.60 10.93 -6.90
CA HIS A 175 -15.12 11.36 -8.21
C HIS A 175 -14.20 12.35 -8.92
N ASN A 176 -13.56 13.26 -8.19
CA ASN A 176 -12.61 14.21 -8.76
C ASN A 176 -11.36 13.52 -9.29
N ILE A 177 -10.82 12.55 -8.55
CA ILE A 177 -9.66 11.75 -8.97
C ILE A 177 -9.97 11.01 -10.28
N ILE A 178 -11.11 10.31 -10.36
CA ILE A 178 -11.45 9.54 -11.56
C ILE A 178 -11.59 10.46 -12.77
N ARG A 179 -12.32 11.57 -12.63
CA ARG A 179 -12.47 12.55 -13.72
C ARG A 179 -11.14 13.15 -14.15
N ARG A 180 -10.26 13.45 -13.20
CA ARG A 180 -8.93 13.98 -13.47
C ARG A 180 -8.11 12.97 -14.26
N MET A 181 -8.06 11.72 -13.82
CA MET A 181 -7.36 10.64 -14.52
C MET A 181 -7.90 10.41 -15.92
N LYS A 182 -9.23 10.39 -16.09
CA LYS A 182 -9.89 10.28 -17.39
C LYS A 182 -9.54 11.43 -18.33
N ALA A 183 -9.61 12.67 -17.85
CA ALA A 183 -9.31 13.85 -18.65
C ALA A 183 -7.87 13.81 -19.21
N GLU A 184 -6.95 13.26 -18.43
CA GLU A 184 -5.56 13.05 -18.82
C GLU A 184 -5.34 11.73 -19.58
N GLY A 185 -6.39 10.92 -19.77
CA GLY A 185 -6.37 9.66 -20.51
C GLY A 185 -5.55 8.56 -19.83
N PHE A 186 -5.55 8.52 -18.50
CA PHE A 186 -4.98 7.39 -17.74
C PHE A 186 -5.91 6.19 -17.81
N GLN A 187 -5.33 4.99 -17.79
CA GLN A 187 -6.07 3.74 -17.70
C GLN A 187 -6.04 3.21 -16.25
N SER A 188 -7.13 2.59 -15.82
CA SER A 188 -7.22 1.91 -14.53
C SER A 188 -8.28 0.83 -14.57
N SER A 189 -8.11 -0.24 -13.79
CA SER A 189 -9.17 -1.19 -13.49
C SER A 189 -9.93 -0.79 -12.22
N PHE A 190 -11.25 -0.70 -12.32
CA PHE A 190 -12.10 -0.42 -11.17
C PHE A 190 -12.61 -1.72 -10.55
N THR A 191 -11.91 -2.21 -9.53
CA THR A 191 -12.37 -3.35 -8.75
C THR A 191 -13.22 -2.91 -7.57
N VAL A 192 -14.46 -3.35 -7.57
CA VAL A 192 -15.45 -3.05 -6.53
C VAL A 192 -15.60 -4.24 -5.59
N ALA A 193 -15.05 -4.13 -4.37
CA ALA A 193 -15.06 -5.24 -3.42
C ALA A 193 -16.35 -5.28 -2.58
N LEU A 194 -17.45 -5.76 -3.16
CA LEU A 194 -18.78 -5.92 -2.54
C LEU A 194 -18.80 -6.86 -1.31
N GLN A 195 -18.06 -7.97 -1.37
CA GLN A 195 -18.05 -9.12 -0.44
C GLN A 195 -19.30 -10.00 -0.47
N THR A 196 -20.49 -9.43 -0.20
CA THR A 196 -21.75 -10.18 -0.13
C THR A 196 -22.94 -9.26 -0.38
N LEU A 197 -24.08 -9.85 -0.76
CA LEU A 197 -25.37 -9.17 -0.90
C LEU A 197 -26.28 -9.34 0.33
N ASP A 198 -25.83 -10.09 1.35
CA ASP A 198 -26.61 -10.31 2.56
C ASP A 198 -26.36 -9.21 3.60
N ASP A 199 -27.41 -8.48 3.97
CA ASP A 199 -27.33 -7.35 4.91
C ASP A 199 -26.95 -7.77 6.34
N THR A 200 -27.24 -9.01 6.73
CA THR A 200 -26.83 -9.52 8.05
C THR A 200 -25.34 -9.78 8.05
N ALA A 201 -24.82 -10.47 7.04
CA ALA A 201 -23.40 -10.69 6.86
C ALA A 201 -22.61 -9.36 6.75
N LEU A 202 -23.12 -8.37 6.01
CA LEU A 202 -22.50 -7.04 5.93
C LEU A 202 -22.42 -6.34 7.29
N ARG A 203 -23.47 -6.42 8.11
CA ARG A 203 -23.47 -5.88 9.47
C ARG A 203 -22.48 -6.61 10.37
N ASP A 204 -22.52 -7.94 10.37
CA ASP A 204 -21.66 -8.79 11.21
C ASP A 204 -20.18 -8.60 10.87
N MET A 205 -19.86 -8.34 9.59
CA MET A 205 -18.51 -8.08 9.15
C MET A 205 -18.04 -6.63 9.31
N GLY A 206 -18.84 -5.76 9.93
CA GLY A 206 -18.49 -4.35 10.15
C GLY A 206 -18.49 -3.50 8.87
N ARG A 207 -19.27 -3.90 7.86
CA ARG A 207 -19.40 -3.25 6.55
C ARG A 207 -20.78 -2.63 6.34
N SER A 208 -21.19 -1.75 7.25
CA SER A 208 -22.44 -0.97 7.13
C SER A 208 -22.32 0.27 6.24
N ASN A 209 -21.11 0.60 5.78
CA ASN A 209 -20.76 1.88 5.17
C ASN A 209 -21.31 2.07 3.73
N MET A 210 -22.08 1.11 3.19
CA MET A 210 -22.53 1.11 1.80
C MET A 210 -23.81 0.30 1.61
N ARG A 211 -24.86 0.90 1.06
CA ARG A 211 -26.13 0.20 0.78
C ARG A 211 -26.14 -0.45 -0.60
N LEU A 212 -26.80 -1.59 -0.74
CA LEU A 212 -26.90 -2.38 -1.98
C LEU A 212 -27.28 -1.58 -3.23
N ASN A 213 -28.29 -0.71 -3.11
CA ASN A 213 -28.78 0.11 -4.22
C ASN A 213 -27.75 1.15 -4.70
N GLU A 214 -26.79 1.51 -3.84
CA GLU A 214 -25.77 2.50 -4.15
C GLU A 214 -24.67 1.96 -5.08
N TRP A 215 -24.54 0.62 -5.20
CA TRP A 215 -23.57 -0.04 -6.09
C TRP A 215 -23.94 0.04 -7.57
N LYS A 216 -25.23 -0.16 -7.90
CA LYS A 216 -25.69 -0.13 -9.29
C LYS A 216 -25.42 1.23 -9.92
N GLU A 217 -25.69 2.30 -9.17
CA GLU A 217 -25.40 3.67 -9.59
C GLU A 217 -23.90 3.92 -9.76
N LEU A 218 -23.08 3.47 -8.81
CA LEU A 218 -21.62 3.66 -8.89
C LEU A 218 -21.03 2.90 -10.08
N ALA A 219 -21.43 1.65 -10.29
CA ALA A 219 -20.97 0.85 -11.41
C ALA A 219 -21.41 1.44 -12.76
N ALA A 220 -22.66 1.91 -12.87
CA ALA A 220 -23.15 2.60 -14.06
C ALA A 220 -22.39 3.92 -14.30
N TRP A 221 -22.09 4.68 -13.24
CA TRP A 221 -21.31 5.91 -13.35
C TRP A 221 -19.87 5.63 -13.80
N LEU A 222 -19.18 4.65 -13.20
CA LEU A 222 -17.83 4.25 -13.61
C LEU A 222 -17.81 3.79 -15.06
N ALA A 223 -18.77 2.95 -15.48
CA ALA A 223 -18.89 2.51 -16.87
C ALA A 223 -19.13 3.66 -17.86
N ALA A 224 -19.85 4.71 -17.45
CA ALA A 224 -20.03 5.93 -18.24
C ALA A 224 -18.79 6.82 -18.26
N GLU A 225 -17.99 6.78 -17.19
CA GLU A 225 -16.71 7.48 -17.16
C GLU A 225 -15.63 6.77 -17.99
N GLY A 226 -15.75 5.47 -18.24
CA GLY A 226 -14.80 4.68 -19.03
C GLY A 226 -13.68 4.11 -18.17
#